data_AF-A0A139MQ81-F1
#
_entry.id   AF-A0A139MQ81-F1
#
_cell.length_a   1.000
_cell.length_b   1.000
_cell.length_c   1.000
_cell.angle_alpha   90.00
_cell.angle_beta   90.00
_cell.angle_gamma   90.00
#
_symmetry.space_group_name_H-M   'P 1'
#
loop_
_entity.id
_entity.type
_entity.pdbx_description
1 polymer ?
#
loop_
_entity_poly.entity_id
_entity_poly.type
_entity_poly.pdbx_seq_one_letter_code
_entity_poly.pdbx_strand_id
1 'polypeptide(L)'
;MKKTNTRDLTLMAVLTALSVVLAYIHVPTPTGYLTLLDVGIYFTAYYLGSKSGAIVGGLSGFLIDLLLGYPQYMFHSLIAHGAQGFFAG
;
A
#
# COMPACT_ATOMS: atom_id res chain seq x y z
N MET A 1 -15.54 6.59 19.18
CA MET A 1 -14.30 6.10 18.55
C MET A 1 -14.34 4.58 18.55
N LYS A 2 -14.34 3.92 17.37
CA LYS A 2 -14.29 2.45 17.30
C LYS A 2 -12.98 2.02 17.95
N LYS A 3 -13.00 1.11 18.93
CA LYS A 3 -11.77 0.54 19.49
C LYS A 3 -11.01 -0.14 18.36
N THR A 4 -9.98 0.49 17.82
CA THR A 4 -9.05 -0.18 16.91
C THR A 4 -8.38 -1.27 17.73
N ASN A 5 -8.63 -2.53 17.39
CA ASN A 5 -7.98 -3.64 18.07
C ASN A 5 -6.48 -3.53 17.79
N THR A 6 -5.65 -3.60 18.83
CA THR A 6 -4.18 -3.56 18.69
C THR A 6 -3.72 -4.60 17.69
N ARG A 7 -4.38 -5.76 17.64
CA ARG A 7 -4.13 -6.81 16.64
C ARG A 7 -4.29 -6.30 15.21
N ASP A 8 -5.37 -5.58 14.91
CA ASP A 8 -5.66 -5.09 13.55
C ASP A 8 -4.66 -4.02 13.14
N LEU A 9 -4.28 -3.15 14.08
CA LEU A 9 -3.26 -2.13 13.86
C LEU A 9 -1.89 -2.76 13.56
N THR A 10 -1.48 -3.76 14.35
CA THR A 10 -0.24 -4.51 14.09
C THR A 10 -0.30 -5.24 12.75
N LEU A 11 -1.45 -5.83 12.39
CA LEU A 11 -1.59 -6.52 11.10
C LEU A 11 -1.44 -5.56 9.93
N MET A 12 -2.08 -4.38 9.98
CA MET A 12 -1.94 -3.34 8.95
C MET A 12 -0.51 -2.83 8.85
N ALA A 13 0.20 -2.66 9.99
CA ALA A 13 1.61 -2.25 9.98
C ALA A 13 2.51 -3.28 9.28
N VAL A 14 2.32 -4.58 9.59
CA VAL A 14 3.06 -5.67 8.93
C VAL A 14 2.73 -5.74 7.45
N LEU A 15 1.45 -5.61 7.07
CA LEU A 15 1.03 -5.61 5.66
C LEU A 15 1.57 -4.40 4.90
N THR A 16 1.67 -3.24 5.55
CA THR A 16 2.32 -2.05 4.96
C THR A 16 3.80 -2.32 4.70
N ALA A 17 4.53 -2.82 5.70
CA ALA A 17 5.95 -3.14 5.55
C ALA A 17 6.18 -4.19 4.46
N LEU A 18 5.35 -5.24 4.43
CA LEU A 18 5.41 -6.27 3.39
C LEU A 18 5.16 -5.69 2.00
N SER A 19 4.15 -4.83 1.85
CA SER A 19 3.83 -4.18 0.57
C SER A 19 4.99 -3.34 0.06
N VAL A 20 5.66 -2.60 0.95
CA VAL A 20 6.87 -1.81 0.61
C VAL A 20 8.01 -2.73 0.16
N VAL A 21 8.26 -3.83 0.85
CA VAL A 21 9.31 -4.80 0.46
C VAL A 21 9.00 -5.42 -0.92
N LEU A 22 7.75 -5.81 -1.15
CA LEU A 22 7.30 -6.35 -2.44
C LEU A 22 7.45 -5.33 -3.57
N ALA A 23 7.32 -4.03 -3.29
CA ALA A 23 7.46 -2.98 -4.30
C ALA A 23 8.88 -2.88 -4.88
N TYR A 24 9.91 -3.37 -4.18
CA TYR A 24 11.28 -3.47 -4.72
C TYR A 24 11.46 -4.59 -5.75
N ILE A 25 10.49 -5.48 -5.89
CA ILE A 25 10.50 -6.51 -6.92
C ILE A 25 9.94 -5.88 -8.20
N HIS A 26 10.83 -5.64 -9.15
CA HIS A 26 10.52 -5.02 -10.42
C HIS A 26 10.46 -6.08 -11.52
N VAL A 27 9.29 -6.27 -12.11
CA VAL A 27 9.10 -7.13 -13.27
C VAL A 27 9.13 -6.27 -14.52
N PRO A 28 10.11 -6.46 -15.43
CA PRO A 28 10.22 -5.65 -16.63
C PRO A 28 9.00 -5.86 -17.55
N THR A 29 8.53 -4.78 -18.15
CA THR A 29 7.44 -4.76 -19.13
C THR A 29 7.87 -3.94 -20.34
N PRO A 30 7.23 -4.09 -21.52
CA PRO A 30 7.60 -3.31 -22.70
C PRO A 30 7.55 -1.79 -22.52
N THR A 31 6.76 -1.28 -21.58
CA THR A 31 6.54 0.16 -21.33
C THR A 31 7.13 0.66 -20.02
N GLY A 32 7.88 -0.17 -19.28
CA GLY A 32 8.40 0.19 -17.96
C GLY A 32 8.56 -1.03 -17.07
N TYR A 33 8.12 -0.94 -15.82
CA TYR A 33 8.16 -2.05 -14.88
C TYR A 33 6.86 -2.14 -14.10
N LEU A 34 6.49 -3.36 -13.75
CA LEU A 34 5.44 -3.68 -12.81
C LEU A 34 6.08 -3.90 -11.43
N THR A 35 5.52 -3.31 -10.39
CA THR A 35 5.90 -3.59 -9.00
C THR A 35 4.89 -4.53 -8.36
N LEU A 36 5.30 -5.25 -7.31
CA LEU A 36 4.38 -6.09 -6.53
C LEU A 36 3.73 -5.34 -5.35
N LEU A 37 3.82 -4.00 -5.32
CA LEU A 37 3.19 -3.15 -4.31
C LEU A 37 1.69 -3.46 -4.19
N ASP A 38 1.01 -3.47 -5.34
CA ASP A 38 -0.44 -3.60 -5.43
C ASP A 38 -0.96 -4.93 -4.88
N VAL A 39 -0.15 -5.99 -4.92
CA VAL A 39 -0.52 -7.30 -4.37
C VAL A 39 -0.87 -7.18 -2.89
N GLY A 40 -0.03 -6.48 -2.12
CA GLY A 40 -0.26 -6.27 -0.68
C GLY A 40 -1.45 -5.37 -0.40
N ILE A 41 -1.69 -4.37 -1.25
CA ILE A 41 -2.84 -3.46 -1.16
C ILE A 41 -4.15 -4.22 -1.39
N TYR A 42 -4.27 -4.94 -2.51
CA TYR A 42 -5.46 -5.70 -2.85
C TYR A 42 -5.72 -6.82 -1.85
N PHE A 43 -4.67 -7.56 -1.43
CA PHE A 43 -4.81 -8.56 -0.38
C PHE A 43 -5.40 -7.97 0.90
N THR A 44 -4.88 -6.82 1.34
CA THR A 44 -5.35 -6.17 2.56
C THR A 44 -6.79 -5.67 2.41
N ALA A 45 -7.14 -5.08 1.27
CA ALA A 45 -8.47 -4.60 0.98
C ALA A 45 -9.50 -5.74 1.00
N TYR A 46 -9.21 -6.87 0.35
CA TYR A 46 -10.10 -8.03 0.33
C TYR A 46 -10.17 -8.77 1.68
N TYR A 47 -9.07 -8.80 2.44
CA TYR A 47 -9.00 -9.56 3.69
C TYR A 47 -9.51 -8.78 4.91
N LEU A 48 -9.21 -7.48 5.00
CA LEU A 48 -9.56 -6.62 6.14
C LEU A 48 -10.62 -5.56 5.83
N GLY A 49 -10.97 -5.38 4.56
CA GLY A 49 -11.96 -4.43 4.07
C GLY A 49 -11.39 -3.08 3.64
N SER A 50 -12.26 -2.28 3.01
CA SER A 50 -11.96 -0.99 2.35
C SER A 50 -11.10 -0.05 3.19
N LYS A 51 -11.41 0.13 4.48
CA LYS A 51 -10.69 1.09 5.34
C LYS A 51 -9.25 0.69 5.60
N SER A 52 -9.01 -0.59 5.83
CA SER A 52 -7.66 -1.12 6.03
C SER A 52 -6.87 -1.15 4.74
N GLY A 53 -7.53 -1.49 3.61
CA GLY A 53 -6.96 -1.35 2.28
C GLY A 53 -6.50 0.08 1.98
N ALA A 54 -7.31 1.08 2.34
CA ALA A 54 -6.96 2.49 2.15
C ALA A 54 -5.72 2.92 2.95
N ILE A 55 -5.63 2.48 4.22
CA ILE A 55 -4.49 2.80 5.09
C ILE A 55 -3.22 2.13 4.56
N VAL A 56 -3.27 0.82 4.28
CA VAL A 56 -2.11 0.07 3.81
C VAL A 56 -1.67 0.55 2.43
N GLY A 57 -2.61 0.80 1.52
CA GLY A 57 -2.34 1.35 0.19
C GLY A 57 -1.68 2.72 0.25
N GLY A 58 -2.29 3.66 0.97
CA GLY A 58 -1.74 5.01 1.07
C GLY A 58 -0.38 5.07 1.76
N LEU A 59 -0.19 4.35 2.87
CA LEU A 59 1.09 4.35 3.58
C LEU A 59 2.20 3.63 2.81
N SER A 60 1.91 2.49 2.17
CA SER A 60 2.92 1.78 1.39
C SER A 60 3.33 2.57 0.14
N GLY A 61 2.37 3.18 -0.56
CA GLY A 61 2.61 4.09 -1.69
C GLY A 61 3.41 5.33 -1.30
N PHE A 62 3.10 5.95 -0.17
CA PHE A 62 3.87 7.09 0.36
C PHE A 62 5.32 6.69 0.67
N LEU A 63 5.50 5.58 1.37
CA LEU A 63 6.82 5.13 1.82
C LEU A 63 7.69 4.69 0.67
N ILE A 64 7.14 3.98 -0.33
CA ILE A 64 7.95 3.51 -1.45
C ILE A 64 8.51 4.67 -2.28
N ASP A 65 7.71 5.71 -2.54
CA ASP A 65 8.18 6.89 -3.27
C ASP A 65 9.28 7.64 -2.52
N LEU A 66 9.14 7.74 -1.19
CA LEU A 66 10.17 8.33 -0.34
C LEU A 66 11.46 7.49 -0.38
N LEU A 67 11.35 6.17 -0.29
CA LEU A 67 12.49 5.25 -0.22
C LEU A 67 13.18 5.03 -1.58
N LEU A 68 12.46 5.14 -2.69
CA LEU A 68 13.01 5.08 -4.06
C LEU A 68 13.59 6.42 -4.53
N GLY A 69 13.51 7.48 -3.72
CA GLY A 69 14.10 8.79 -4.03
C GLY A 69 13.23 9.68 -4.92
N TYR A 70 11.91 9.46 -4.92
CA TYR A 70 10.93 10.26 -5.65
C TYR A 70 9.94 10.99 -4.71
N PRO A 71 10.43 11.80 -3.74
CA PRO A 71 9.58 12.41 -2.72
C PRO A 71 8.50 13.34 -3.28
N GLN A 72 8.66 13.91 -4.47
CA GLN A 72 7.64 14.74 -5.12
C GLN A 72 6.34 13.97 -5.42
N TYR A 73 6.40 12.65 -5.59
CA TYR A 73 5.23 11.81 -5.85
C TYR A 73 4.61 11.24 -4.58
N MET A 74 5.27 11.31 -3.42
CA MET A 74 4.83 10.61 -2.19
C MET A 74 3.37 10.91 -1.80
N PHE A 75 2.93 12.16 -1.92
CA PHE A 75 1.56 12.56 -1.58
C PHE A 75 0.55 12.19 -2.66
N HIS A 76 0.99 12.16 -3.93
CA HIS A 76 0.18 11.67 -5.03
C HIS A 76 -0.07 10.17 -4.86
N SER A 77 0.98 9.40 -4.56
CA SER A 77 0.90 7.97 -4.30
C SER A 77 0.12 7.64 -3.05
N LEU A 78 0.24 8.45 -1.98
CA LEU A 78 -0.59 8.31 -0.79
C LEU A 78 -2.09 8.37 -1.11
N ILE A 79 -2.49 9.33 -1.94
CA ILE A 79 -3.90 9.51 -2.31
C ILE A 79 -4.32 8.44 -3.32
N ALA A 80 -3.52 8.19 -4.34
CA ALA A 80 -3.84 7.26 -5.42
C ALA A 80 -3.96 5.81 -4.91
N HIS A 81 -2.94 5.31 -4.21
CA HIS A 81 -2.95 3.96 -3.65
C HIS A 81 -3.90 3.83 -2.46
N GLY A 82 -4.10 4.91 -1.69
CA GLY A 82 -5.12 4.95 -0.65
C GLY A 82 -6.53 4.82 -1.22
N ALA A 83 -6.84 5.55 -2.30
CA ALA A 83 -8.11 5.42 -3.00
C ALA A 83 -8.26 4.04 -3.65
N GLN A 84 -7.23 3.52 -4.30
CA GLN A 84 -7.19 2.17 -4.87
C GLN A 84 -7.55 1.12 -3.80
N GLY A 85 -6.87 1.14 -2.65
CA GLY A 85 -7.14 0.21 -1.57
C GLY A 85 -8.52 0.38 -0.95
N PHE A 86 -9.05 1.60 -0.90
CA PHE A 86 -10.42 1.86 -0.45
C PHE A 86 -11.47 1.27 -1.39
N PHE A 87 -11.35 1.51 -2.69
CA PHE A 87 -12.34 1.05 -3.67
C PHE A 87 -12.24 -0.44 -4.00
N ALA A 88 -11.08 -1.05 -3.73
CA ALA A 88 -10.89 -2.47 -3.93
C ALA A 88 -11.63 -3.35 -2.91
N GLY A 89 -11.68 -2.92 -1.64
CA GLY A 89 -12.27 -3.70 -0.54
C GLY A 89 -13.72 -3.36 -0.28
#